data_AF-I1SRN5-F1
#
_entry.id   AF-I1SRN5-F1
#
_cell.length_a   1.000
_cell.length_b   1.000
_cell.length_c   1.000
_cell.angle_alpha   90.00
_cell.angle_beta   90.00
_cell.angle_gamma   90.00
#
_symmetry.space_group_name_H-M   'P 1'
#
loop_
_entity.id
_entity.type
_entity.pdbx_description
1 polymer ?
#
loop_
_entity_poly.entity_id
_entity_poly.type
_entity_poly.pdbx_seq_one_letter_code
_entity_poly.pdbx_strand_id
1 'polypeptide(L)'
;MDDNRIPQDLLETPAAQTIYETHLEQLRNERKRAEMRWEFKEKLSVSPFITPGKPWEEARSFIMNEEFYQWLTENEYLDIYNKHQKEIIDRAKEDFQELLLEYSELFYELEVDAKPSKEKMEAIQSVLCDEQRFKALQKLQAERDALV
;
A
#
# COMPACT_ATOMS: atom_id res chain seq x y z
N MET A 1 49.58 -16.69 5.85
CA MET A 1 48.32 -15.99 5.57
C MET A 1 48.38 -15.64 4.11
N ASP A 2 47.56 -16.28 3.28
CA ASP A 2 47.53 -16.00 1.85
C ASP A 2 46.78 -14.69 1.62
N ASP A 3 47.43 -13.76 0.94
CA ASP A 3 46.83 -12.49 0.56
C ASP A 3 45.91 -12.73 -0.64
N ASN A 4 44.60 -12.80 -0.39
CA ASN A 4 43.58 -13.07 -1.41
C ASN A 4 43.21 -11.81 -2.24
N ARG A 5 43.96 -10.72 -2.11
CA ARG A 5 43.71 -9.50 -2.89
C ARG A 5 44.14 -9.66 -4.34
N ILE A 6 43.44 -8.97 -5.23
CA ILE A 6 43.76 -8.94 -6.65
C ILE A 6 45.12 -8.22 -6.83
N PRO A 7 46.07 -8.80 -7.58
CA PRO A 7 47.33 -8.13 -7.93
C PRO A 7 47.12 -6.75 -8.55
N GLN A 8 47.91 -5.76 -8.13
CA GLN A 8 47.82 -4.37 -8.59
C GLN A 8 47.88 -4.25 -10.13
N ASP A 9 48.80 -4.97 -10.76
CA ASP A 9 49.01 -4.92 -12.21
C ASP A 9 47.75 -5.31 -13.01
N LEU A 10 46.88 -6.16 -12.44
CA LEU A 10 45.61 -6.53 -13.05
C LEU A 10 44.58 -5.40 -12.95
N LEU A 11 44.61 -4.60 -11.88
CA LEU A 11 43.70 -3.47 -11.65
C LEU A 11 44.00 -2.28 -12.57
N GLU A 12 45.23 -2.15 -13.06
CA GLU A 12 45.66 -1.08 -13.96
C GLU A 12 45.33 -1.36 -15.44
N THR A 13 44.75 -2.54 -15.73
CA THR A 13 44.36 -2.88 -17.10
C THR A 13 43.11 -2.11 -17.53
N PRO A 14 42.98 -1.77 -18.84
CA PRO A 14 41.75 -1.18 -19.36
C PRO A 14 40.51 -2.05 -19.12
N ALA A 15 40.68 -3.38 -19.11
CA ALA A 15 39.59 -4.31 -18.80
C ALA A 15 39.09 -4.15 -17.36
N ALA A 16 40.00 -3.99 -16.39
CA ALA A 16 39.63 -3.76 -14.99
C ALA A 16 38.90 -2.41 -14.82
N GLN A 17 39.33 -1.37 -15.54
CA GLN A 17 38.62 -0.09 -15.55
C GLN A 17 37.18 -0.24 -16.05
N THR A 18 36.97 -0.92 -17.19
CA THR A 18 35.61 -1.15 -17.73
C THR A 18 34.73 -1.95 -16.76
N ILE A 19 35.27 -2.98 -16.11
CA ILE A 19 34.54 -3.76 -15.10
C ILE A 19 34.14 -2.87 -13.91
N TYR A 20 35.07 -2.05 -13.42
CA TYR A 20 34.82 -1.12 -12.32
C TYR A 20 33.74 -0.09 -12.68
N GLU A 21 33.84 0.54 -13.85
CA GLU A 21 32.87 1.54 -14.31
C GLU A 21 31.47 0.94 -14.48
N THR A 22 31.39 -0.26 -15.07
CA THR A 22 30.12 -1.01 -15.20
C THR A 22 29.52 -1.31 -13.82
N HIS A 23 30.35 -1.78 -12.89
CA HIS A 23 29.89 -2.06 -11.52
C HIS A 23 29.44 -0.79 -10.79
N LEU A 24 30.16 0.31 -10.96
CA LEU A 24 29.80 1.60 -10.37
C LEU A 24 28.46 2.12 -10.91
N GLU A 25 28.21 1.95 -12.20
CA GLU A 25 26.93 2.29 -12.82
C GLU A 25 25.80 1.40 -12.30
N GLN A 26 26.03 0.08 -12.16
CA GLN A 26 25.08 -0.83 -11.53
C GLN A 26 24.70 -0.38 -10.12
N LEU A 27 25.69 -0.06 -9.27
CA LEU A 27 25.45 0.42 -7.90
C LEU A 27 24.67 1.74 -7.87
N ARG A 28 24.95 2.66 -8.79
CA ARG A 28 24.21 3.92 -8.91
C ARG A 28 22.75 3.67 -9.30
N ASN A 29 22.52 2.77 -10.25
CA ASN A 29 21.17 2.40 -10.69
C ASN A 29 20.39 1.69 -9.59
N GLU A 30 21.03 0.79 -8.84
CA GLU A 30 20.42 0.12 -7.68
C GLU A 30 20.01 1.13 -6.60
N ARG A 31 20.90 2.09 -6.29
CA ARG A 31 20.60 3.16 -5.34
C ARG A 31 19.42 4.01 -5.80
N LYS A 32 19.45 4.49 -7.04
CA LYS A 32 18.36 5.30 -7.60
C LYS A 32 17.04 4.52 -7.60
N ARG A 33 17.04 3.25 -7.99
CA ARG A 33 15.84 2.40 -7.94
C ARG A 33 15.29 2.23 -6.52
N ALA A 34 16.16 2.17 -5.51
CA ALA A 34 15.74 2.14 -4.11
C ALA A 34 15.08 3.47 -3.68
N GLU A 35 15.63 4.61 -4.08
CA GLU A 35 15.04 5.94 -3.86
C GLU A 35 13.64 6.04 -4.51
N MET A 36 13.51 5.60 -5.76
CA MET A 36 12.23 5.63 -6.50
C MET A 36 11.16 4.72 -5.86
N ARG A 37 11.56 3.56 -5.29
CA ARG A 37 10.64 2.72 -4.50
C ARG A 37 10.15 3.43 -3.24
N TRP A 38 11.01 4.21 -2.59
CA TRP A 38 10.65 4.96 -1.39
C TRP A 38 9.71 6.11 -1.73
N GLU A 39 10.02 6.88 -2.76
CA GLU A 39 9.19 7.99 -3.23
C GLU A 39 7.80 7.51 -3.67
N PHE A 40 7.71 6.36 -4.36
CA PHE A 40 6.42 5.78 -4.71
C PHE A 40 5.58 5.45 -3.46
N LYS A 41 6.18 4.85 -2.42
CA LYS A 41 5.49 4.57 -1.15
C LYS A 41 5.00 5.84 -0.46
N GLU A 42 5.85 6.87 -0.42
CA GLU A 42 5.49 8.16 0.16
C GLU A 42 4.30 8.77 -0.60
N LYS A 43 4.36 8.75 -1.94
CA LYS A 43 3.28 9.25 -2.79
C LYS A 43 1.94 8.53 -2.55
N LEU A 44 1.97 7.21 -2.38
CA LEU A 44 0.77 6.45 -2.03
C LEU A 44 0.21 6.90 -0.68
N SER A 45 1.08 7.08 0.33
CA SER A 45 0.66 7.43 1.69
C SER A 45 0.02 8.81 1.84
N VAL A 46 0.41 9.78 1.02
CA VAL A 46 -0.11 11.16 1.07
C VAL A 46 -1.24 11.42 0.09
N SER A 47 -1.50 10.50 -0.84
CA SER A 47 -2.47 10.72 -1.91
C SER A 47 -3.90 10.51 -1.42
N PRO A 48 -4.78 11.53 -1.47
CA PRO A 48 -6.19 11.38 -1.11
C PRO A 48 -6.97 10.53 -2.13
N PHE A 49 -6.38 10.28 -3.30
CA PHE A 49 -7.01 9.50 -4.36
C PHE A 49 -6.76 8.00 -4.22
N ILE A 50 -5.86 7.59 -3.31
CA ILE A 50 -5.61 6.18 -3.00
C ILE A 50 -6.48 5.81 -1.81
N THR A 51 -7.60 5.14 -2.09
CA THR A 51 -8.57 4.72 -1.07
C THR A 51 -8.54 3.20 -0.89
N PRO A 52 -8.99 2.68 0.26
CA PRO A 52 -9.11 1.24 0.48
C PRO A 52 -9.93 0.56 -0.64
N GLY A 53 -9.42 -0.56 -1.15
CA GLY A 53 -10.08 -1.35 -2.20
C GLY A 53 -10.04 -0.73 -3.59
N LYS A 54 -9.27 0.35 -3.81
CA LYS A 54 -9.12 0.93 -5.15
C LYS A 54 -8.23 0.00 -6.01
N PRO A 55 -8.65 -0.39 -7.21
CA PRO A 55 -7.84 -1.25 -8.08
C PRO A 55 -6.63 -0.49 -8.63
N TRP A 56 -5.56 -1.23 -8.94
CA TRP A 56 -4.32 -0.65 -9.47
C TRP A 56 -4.54 0.08 -10.79
N GLU A 57 -5.40 -0.45 -11.65
CA GLU A 57 -5.70 0.11 -12.97
C GLU A 57 -6.25 1.55 -12.87
N GLU A 58 -7.05 1.83 -11.85
CA GLU A 58 -7.51 3.20 -11.55
C GLU A 58 -6.39 4.03 -10.92
N ALA A 59 -5.65 3.47 -9.97
CA ALA A 59 -4.62 4.16 -9.20
C ALA A 59 -3.39 4.55 -10.04
N ARG A 60 -3.06 3.75 -11.06
CA ARG A 60 -1.91 3.96 -11.94
C ARG A 60 -1.94 5.34 -12.59
N SER A 61 -3.12 5.83 -12.95
CA SER A 61 -3.30 7.14 -13.59
C SER A 61 -2.75 8.32 -12.77
N PHE A 62 -2.68 8.19 -11.44
CA PHE A 62 -2.16 9.25 -10.56
C PHE A 62 -0.65 9.35 -10.53
N ILE A 63 0.06 8.33 -11.02
CA ILE A 63 1.53 8.26 -10.93
C ILE A 63 2.24 8.28 -12.28
N MET A 64 1.50 8.26 -13.40
CA MET A 64 2.09 8.17 -14.74
C MET A 64 3.01 9.35 -15.10
N ASN A 65 2.84 10.49 -14.44
CA ASN A 65 3.64 11.70 -14.67
C ASN A 65 4.80 11.86 -13.68
N GLU A 66 5.01 10.91 -12.78
CA GLU A 66 6.02 11.01 -11.73
C GLU A 66 7.37 10.46 -12.20
N GLU A 67 8.47 11.02 -11.70
CA GLU A 67 9.83 10.62 -12.11
C GLU A 67 10.09 9.14 -11.85
N PHE A 68 9.59 8.61 -10.73
CA PHE A 68 9.77 7.21 -10.38
C PHE A 68 9.11 6.24 -11.36
N TYR A 69 8.13 6.68 -12.17
CA TYR A 69 7.35 5.83 -13.07
C TYR A 69 8.22 5.06 -14.09
N GLN A 70 9.34 5.65 -14.51
CA GLN A 70 10.27 5.04 -15.47
C GLN A 70 11.31 4.10 -14.83
N TRP A 71 11.42 4.07 -13.50
CA TRP A 71 12.50 3.38 -12.79
C TRP A 71 12.13 2.00 -12.26
N LEU A 72 10.84 1.73 -12.08
CA LEU A 72 10.35 0.44 -11.56
C LEU A 72 9.56 -0.32 -12.63
N THR A 73 9.53 -1.63 -12.45
CA THR A 73 8.73 -2.54 -13.28
C THR A 73 7.28 -2.60 -12.82
N GLU A 74 6.36 -3.01 -13.70
CA GLU A 74 4.93 -3.20 -13.36
C GLU A 74 4.75 -4.09 -12.11
N ASN A 75 5.53 -5.17 -12.01
CA ASN A 75 5.49 -6.08 -10.86
C ASN A 75 5.91 -5.39 -9.56
N GLU A 76 6.94 -4.54 -9.59
CA GLU A 76 7.35 -3.78 -8.40
C GLU A 76 6.27 -2.80 -7.95
N TYR A 77 5.59 -2.15 -8.90
CA TYR A 77 4.47 -1.26 -8.56
C TYR A 77 3.33 -2.03 -7.92
N LEU A 78 2.91 -3.14 -8.52
CA LEU A 78 1.86 -4.00 -8.00
C LEU A 78 2.19 -4.51 -6.60
N ASP A 79 3.43 -4.97 -6.38
CA ASP A 79 3.87 -5.46 -5.08
C ASP A 79 3.81 -4.38 -3.99
N ILE A 80 4.28 -3.16 -4.30
CA ILE A 80 4.26 -2.04 -3.37
C ILE A 80 2.81 -1.58 -3.12
N TYR A 81 2.01 -1.48 -4.18
CA TYR A 81 0.62 -1.05 -4.11
C TYR A 81 -0.24 -2.03 -3.31
N ASN A 82 -0.11 -3.34 -3.56
CA ASN A 82 -0.86 -4.37 -2.84
C ASN A 82 -0.54 -4.39 -1.34
N LYS A 83 0.74 -4.18 -0.97
CA LYS A 83 1.14 -4.04 0.44
C LYS A 83 0.49 -2.81 1.07
N HIS A 84 0.57 -1.66 0.40
CA HIS A 84 -0.06 -0.44 0.87
C HIS A 84 -1.60 -0.55 0.98
N GLN A 85 -2.25 -1.17 -0.01
CA GLN A 85 -3.68 -1.44 0.01
C GLN A 85 -4.06 -2.30 1.22
N LYS A 86 -3.29 -3.36 1.50
CA LYS A 86 -3.51 -4.17 2.70
C LYS A 86 -3.44 -3.31 3.98
N GLU A 87 -2.42 -2.49 4.13
CA GLU A 87 -2.24 -1.62 5.30
C GLU A 87 -3.39 -0.63 5.50
N ILE A 88 -3.86 0.04 4.44
CA ILE A 88 -4.96 1.00 4.56
C ILE A 88 -6.33 0.32 4.71
N ILE A 89 -6.49 -0.90 4.19
CA ILE A 89 -7.70 -1.72 4.38
C ILE A 89 -7.78 -2.17 5.84
N ASP A 90 -6.69 -2.70 6.38
CA ASP A 90 -6.64 -3.17 7.77
C ASP A 90 -6.91 -1.99 8.73
N ARG A 91 -6.31 -0.82 8.49
CA ARG A 91 -6.63 0.40 9.24
C ARG A 91 -8.09 0.84 9.11
N ALA A 92 -8.64 0.84 7.90
CA ALA A 92 -10.03 1.24 7.68
C ALA A 92 -11.03 0.28 8.37
N LYS A 93 -10.66 -0.99 8.54
CA LYS A 93 -11.45 -1.95 9.33
C LYS A 93 -11.39 -1.63 10.82
N GLU A 94 -10.21 -1.34 11.36
CA GLU A 94 -10.04 -0.90 12.75
C GLU A 94 -10.86 0.37 13.03
N ASP A 95 -10.72 1.39 12.18
CA ASP A 95 -11.49 2.63 12.26
C ASP A 95 -13.01 2.37 12.22
N PHE A 96 -13.45 1.42 11.38
CA PHE A 96 -14.85 1.05 11.29
C PHE A 96 -15.33 0.29 12.54
N GLN A 97 -14.51 -0.60 13.11
CA GLN A 97 -14.84 -1.26 14.38
C GLN A 97 -14.96 -0.26 15.53
N GLU A 98 -14.06 0.72 15.61
CA GLU A 98 -14.15 1.81 16.59
C GLU A 98 -15.45 2.60 16.41
N LEU A 99 -15.81 2.93 15.17
CA LEU A 99 -17.10 3.57 14.87
C LEU A 99 -18.28 2.72 15.35
N LEU A 100 -18.28 1.41 15.11
CA LEU A 100 -19.35 0.53 15.59
C LEU A 100 -19.46 0.52 17.12
N LEU A 101 -18.33 0.56 17.83
CA LEU A 101 -18.29 0.64 19.30
C LEU A 101 -18.81 1.99 19.82
N GLU A 102 -18.45 3.10 19.17
CA GLU A 102 -18.98 4.43 19.50
C GLU A 102 -20.50 4.49 19.37
N TYR A 103 -21.05 3.81 18.36
CA TYR A 103 -22.48 3.69 18.12
C TYR A 103 -23.09 2.40 18.70
N SER A 104 -22.44 1.78 19.70
CA SER A 104 -22.87 0.52 20.31
C SER A 104 -24.29 0.54 20.87
N GLU A 105 -24.81 1.70 21.25
CA GLU A 105 -26.21 1.88 21.68
C GLU A 105 -27.22 1.48 20.58
N LEU A 106 -26.87 1.64 19.30
CA LEU A 106 -27.70 1.18 18.19
C LEU A 106 -27.88 -0.35 18.19
N PHE A 107 -27.01 -1.06 18.88
CA PHE A 107 -26.96 -2.52 18.96
C PHE A 107 -27.49 -3.06 20.29
N TYR A 108 -27.92 -2.21 21.23
CA TYR A 108 -28.26 -2.60 22.59
C TYR A 108 -29.42 -3.62 22.68
N GLU A 109 -30.33 -3.63 21.70
CA GLU A 109 -31.43 -4.59 21.61
C GLU A 109 -31.11 -5.85 20.80
N LEU A 110 -29.87 -6.00 20.32
CA LEU A 110 -29.41 -7.18 19.62
C LEU A 110 -28.84 -8.15 20.67
N GLU A 111 -29.44 -9.32 20.82
CA GLU A 111 -28.82 -10.37 21.63
C GLU A 111 -27.46 -10.73 21.03
N VAL A 112 -26.52 -11.17 21.88
CA VAL A 112 -25.12 -11.48 21.52
C VAL A 112 -25.00 -12.49 20.35
N ASP A 113 -26.07 -13.24 20.05
CA ASP A 113 -26.15 -14.21 18.95
C ASP A 113 -27.36 -13.98 17.99
N ALA A 114 -28.09 -12.87 18.14
CA ALA A 114 -29.21 -12.56 17.26
C ALA A 114 -28.70 -11.94 15.96
N LYS A 115 -29.00 -12.57 14.82
CA LYS A 115 -28.89 -11.89 13.53
C LYS A 115 -29.82 -10.67 13.57
N PRO A 116 -29.30 -9.44 13.44
CA PRO A 116 -30.14 -8.26 13.41
C PRO A 116 -31.19 -8.40 12.31
N SER A 117 -32.43 -7.98 12.57
CA SER A 117 -33.44 -7.96 11.51
C SER A 117 -32.97 -7.03 10.39
N LYS A 118 -33.39 -7.32 9.16
CA LYS A 118 -33.04 -6.49 7.99
C LYS A 118 -33.39 -5.01 8.21
N GLU A 119 -34.52 -4.74 8.84
CA GLU A 119 -34.97 -3.38 9.20
C GLU A 119 -34.03 -2.70 10.21
N LYS A 120 -33.53 -3.43 11.21
CA LYS A 120 -32.56 -2.89 12.18
C LYS A 120 -31.20 -2.62 11.53
N MET A 121 -30.74 -3.51 10.63
CA MET A 121 -29.52 -3.27 9.84
C MET A 121 -29.64 -2.03 8.96
N GLU A 122 -30.79 -1.85 8.29
CA GLU A 122 -31.05 -0.67 7.46
C GLU A 122 -31.05 0.62 8.30
N ALA A 123 -31.63 0.59 9.50
CA ALA A 123 -31.60 1.71 10.43
C ALA A 123 -30.17 2.06 10.86
N ILE A 124 -29.36 1.07 11.25
CA ILE A 124 -27.96 1.26 11.63
C ILE A 124 -27.17 1.84 10.44
N GLN A 125 -27.33 1.26 9.25
CA GLN A 125 -26.66 1.76 8.04
C GLN A 125 -27.07 3.19 7.70
N SER A 126 -28.34 3.58 7.92
CA SER A 126 -28.80 4.95 7.68
C SER A 126 -28.16 5.99 8.60
N VAL A 127 -27.75 5.60 9.80
CA VAL A 127 -27.03 6.48 10.74
C VAL A 127 -25.56 6.56 10.36
N LEU A 128 -24.94 5.41 10.06
CA LEU A 128 -23.51 5.34 9.76
C LEU A 128 -23.16 5.77 8.33
N CYS A 129 -24.12 5.89 7.41
CA CYS A 129 -23.83 6.16 6.01
C CYS A 129 -23.15 7.50 5.77
N ASP A 130 -23.29 8.46 6.69
CA ASP A 130 -22.65 9.76 6.61
C ASP A 130 -21.23 9.81 7.17
N GLU A 131 -20.86 8.82 7.97
CA GLU A 131 -19.55 8.72 8.63
C GLU A 131 -18.44 8.44 7.63
N GLN A 132 -17.34 9.19 7.75
CA GLN A 132 -16.19 9.04 6.85
C GLN A 132 -15.57 7.64 6.95
N ARG A 133 -15.51 7.07 8.16
CA ARG A 133 -14.99 5.71 8.43
C ARG A 133 -15.85 4.62 7.79
N PHE A 134 -17.17 4.82 7.70
CA PHE A 134 -18.07 3.93 6.95
C PHE A 134 -17.88 4.06 5.43
N LYS A 135 -17.75 5.30 4.92
CA LYS A 135 -17.51 5.58 3.50
C LYS A 135 -16.16 5.05 3.01
N ALA A 136 -15.16 4.97 3.89
CA ALA A 136 -13.82 4.47 3.57
C ALA A 136 -13.81 3.03 3.04
N LEU A 137 -14.75 2.18 3.51
CA LEU A 137 -14.91 0.79 3.10
C LEU A 137 -15.97 0.59 2.01
N GLN A 138 -16.45 1.64 1.33
CA GLN A 138 -17.54 1.54 0.34
C GLN A 138 -17.26 0.56 -0.82
N LYS A 139 -15.98 0.36 -1.18
CA LYS A 139 -15.56 -0.57 -2.23
C LYS A 139 -15.38 -2.01 -1.72
N LEU A 140 -15.51 -2.22 -0.41
CA LEU A 140 -15.19 -3.44 0.33
C LEU A 140 -16.41 -3.92 1.11
N GLN A 141 -17.50 -4.20 0.37
CA GLN A 141 -18.79 -4.55 0.97
C GLN A 141 -18.69 -5.81 1.84
N ALA A 142 -17.95 -6.83 1.38
CA ALA A 142 -17.78 -8.08 2.11
C ALA A 142 -17.06 -7.87 3.46
N GLU A 143 -16.08 -6.98 3.50
CA GLU A 143 -15.35 -6.60 4.71
C GLU A 143 -16.25 -5.86 5.69
N ARG A 144 -17.15 -5.00 5.21
CA ARG A 144 -18.14 -4.34 6.08
C ARG A 144 -19.13 -5.32 6.66
N ASP A 145 -19.70 -6.18 5.81
CA ASP A 145 -20.71 -7.17 6.21
C ASP A 145 -20.14 -8.21 7.20
N ALA A 146 -18.83 -8.44 7.19
CA ALA A 146 -18.16 -9.33 8.15
C ALA A 146 -17.90 -8.68 9.52
N LEU A 147 -18.00 -7.35 9.63
CA LEU A 147 -17.70 -6.58 10.84
C LEU A 147 -18.93 -6.12 11.62
N VAL A 148 -20.12 -6.24 11.03
CA VAL A 148 -21.42 -5.90 11.64
C VAL A 148 -22.15 -7.18 12.03
#